data_AF-A0A2A3Y8J7-F1
#
_entry.id   AF-A0A2A3Y8J7-F1
#
_cell.length_a   1.000
_cell.length_b   1.000
_cell.length_c   1.000
_cell.angle_alpha   90.00
_cell.angle_beta   90.00
_cell.angle_gamma   90.00
#
_symmetry.space_group_name_H-M   'P 1'
#
loop_
_entity.id
_entity.type
_entity.pdbx_description
1 polymer ?
#
loop_
_entity_poly.entity_id
_entity_poly.type
_entity_poly.pdbx_seq_one_letter_code
_entity_poly.pdbx_strand_id
1 'polypeptide(L)'
;MITQPLEAHPGQSAVPLWTASYLGDRIREIAFAPGTTLDLELFEEIASFLLAENQVGGIRAVVHVSGLVDVCPGVATRVSAARTSTRLALLGQSRVDRVLAGFMMADLTNAGLAAYVTDMDEALAYLADPEN
;
A
#
# COMPACT_ATOMS: atom_id res chain seq x y z
N MET A 1 25.86 14.62 44.39
CA MET A 1 25.94 15.21 43.04
C MET A 1 24.88 14.52 42.20
N ILE A 2 23.94 15.30 41.69
CA ILE A 2 22.58 14.86 41.33
C ILE A 2 22.57 14.53 39.83
N THR A 3 22.24 13.30 39.48
CA THR A 3 21.99 12.85 38.12
C THR A 3 20.66 13.44 37.65
N GLN A 4 20.66 14.31 36.64
CA GLN A 4 19.43 14.72 35.96
C GLN A 4 19.01 13.59 35.01
N PRO A 5 17.81 13.00 35.13
CA PRO A 5 17.23 12.25 34.03
C PRO A 5 16.81 13.24 32.95
N LEU A 6 17.35 13.08 31.75
CA LEU A 6 16.90 13.79 30.55
C LEU A 6 15.43 13.43 30.33
N GLU A 7 14.52 14.32 30.71
CA GLU A 7 13.11 14.27 30.36
C GLU A 7 13.02 14.30 28.82
N ALA A 8 12.83 13.12 28.23
CA ALA A 8 12.49 12.98 26.83
C ALA A 8 11.08 13.57 26.64
N HIS A 9 11.02 14.74 26.02
CA HIS A 9 9.80 15.38 25.56
C HIS A 9 8.89 14.35 24.84
N PRO A 10 7.60 14.26 25.18
CA PRO A 10 6.61 13.63 24.30
C PRO A 10 6.32 14.58 23.13
N GLY A 11 7.32 14.76 22.26
CA GLY A 11 7.15 15.42 20.98
C GLY A 11 6.38 14.48 20.08
N GLN A 12 5.08 14.74 19.93
CA GLN A 12 4.18 14.25 18.87
C GLN A 12 4.79 13.17 17.96
N SER A 13 4.68 11.90 18.36
CA SER A 13 4.71 10.82 17.38
C SER A 13 3.44 10.97 16.54
N ALA A 14 3.51 11.78 15.48
CA ALA A 14 2.55 11.66 14.39
C ALA A 14 2.65 10.21 13.93
N VAL A 15 1.68 9.39 14.31
CA VAL A 15 1.63 8.00 13.87
C VAL A 15 1.53 8.08 12.35
N PRO A 16 2.51 7.55 11.61
CA PRO A 16 2.49 7.69 10.16
C PRO A 16 1.21 7.03 9.64
N LEU A 17 0.51 7.70 8.73
CA LEU A 17 -0.76 7.22 8.17
C LEU A 17 -0.58 5.92 7.37
N TRP A 18 0.66 5.60 7.01
CA TRP A 18 1.05 4.37 6.37
C TRP A 18 2.48 3.98 6.73
N THR A 19 2.81 2.72 6.54
CA THR A 19 4.17 2.18 6.69
C THR A 19 4.51 1.31 5.49
N ALA A 20 5.80 1.23 5.16
CA ALA A 20 6.31 0.29 4.19
C ALA A 20 7.40 -0.61 4.81
N SER A 21 7.26 -1.90 4.59
CA SER A 21 8.19 -2.95 5.02
C SER A 21 8.62 -3.79 3.84
N TYR A 22 9.79 -4.44 3.93
CA TYR A 22 10.24 -5.42 2.95
C TYR A 22 9.65 -6.78 3.28
N LEU A 23 8.84 -7.32 2.36
CA LEU A 23 8.34 -8.69 2.39
C LEU A 23 9.25 -9.55 1.49
N GLY A 24 10.47 -9.81 1.96
CA GLY A 24 11.51 -10.49 1.16
C GLY A 24 12.30 -9.55 0.24
N ASP A 25 12.90 -10.08 -0.83
CA ASP A 25 13.93 -9.37 -1.62
C ASP A 25 13.37 -8.29 -2.56
N ARG A 26 12.11 -8.45 -3.04
CA ARG A 26 11.53 -7.57 -4.09
C ARG A 26 10.07 -7.17 -3.88
N ILE A 27 9.44 -7.58 -2.78
CA ILE A 27 8.04 -7.26 -2.50
C ILE A 27 7.99 -6.25 -1.35
N ARG A 28 7.20 -5.20 -1.54
CA ARG A 28 6.87 -4.25 -0.48
C ARG A 28 5.59 -4.64 0.21
N GLU A 29 5.56 -4.54 1.52
CA GLU A 29 4.33 -4.57 2.28
C GLU A 29 4.00 -3.15 2.69
N ILE A 30 2.82 -2.68 2.31
CA ILE A 30 2.29 -1.36 2.64
C ILE A 30 1.11 -1.55 3.56
N ALA A 31 1.17 -0.95 4.75
CA ALA A 31 0.08 -0.98 5.71
C ALA A 31 -0.40 0.43 6.01
N PHE A 32 -1.72 0.63 6.08
CA PHE A 32 -2.31 1.90 6.48
C PHE A 32 -2.72 1.87 7.95
N ALA A 33 -2.59 3.02 8.61
CA ALA A 33 -3.15 3.21 9.95
C ALA A 33 -4.68 3.09 9.89
N PRO A 34 -5.34 2.57 10.94
CA PRO A 34 -6.79 2.46 10.96
C PRO A 34 -7.46 3.83 10.92
N GLY A 35 -8.46 3.97 10.05
CA GLY A 35 -9.15 5.27 9.86
C GLY A 35 -8.52 6.15 8.79
N THR A 36 -7.58 5.61 7.99
CA THR A 36 -6.89 6.39 6.95
C THR A 36 -7.77 6.51 5.71
N THR A 37 -7.81 7.70 5.13
CA THR A 37 -8.38 7.92 3.79
C THR A 37 -7.24 7.93 2.80
N LEU A 38 -7.35 7.15 1.73
CA LEU A 38 -6.36 7.17 0.66
C LEU A 38 -6.70 8.29 -0.33
N ASP A 39 -6.08 9.44 -0.12
CA ASP A 39 -6.16 10.59 -1.02
C ASP A 39 -5.03 10.61 -2.06
N LEU A 40 -5.08 11.59 -2.97
CA LEU A 40 -4.11 11.77 -4.05
C LEU A 40 -2.71 12.08 -3.54
N GLU A 41 -2.57 12.88 -2.48
CA GLU A 41 -1.28 13.28 -1.91
C GLU A 41 -0.61 12.06 -1.28
N LEU A 42 -1.36 11.30 -0.47
CA LEU A 42 -0.90 10.06 0.13
C LEU A 42 -0.52 9.02 -0.93
N PHE A 43 -1.32 8.90 -1.99
CA PHE A 43 -1.02 8.02 -3.11
C PHE A 43 0.26 8.44 -3.84
N GLU A 44 0.44 9.73 -4.15
CA GLU A 44 1.64 10.25 -4.82
C GLU A 44 2.89 10.07 -3.95
N GLU A 45 2.78 10.20 -2.63
CA GLU A 45 3.85 9.91 -1.69
C GLU A 45 4.28 8.44 -1.75
N ILE A 46 3.33 7.51 -1.64
CA ILE A 46 3.58 6.06 -1.71
C ILE A 46 4.13 5.67 -3.09
N ALA A 47 3.54 6.19 -4.17
CA ALA A 47 3.99 5.91 -5.52
C ALA A 47 5.41 6.41 -5.75
N SER A 48 5.75 7.62 -5.28
CA SER A 48 7.10 8.18 -5.37
C SER A 48 8.11 7.36 -4.59
N PHE A 49 7.74 6.89 -3.39
CA PHE A 49 8.56 5.99 -2.59
C PHE A 49 8.85 4.68 -3.32
N LEU A 50 7.82 4.03 -3.87
CA LEU A 50 7.96 2.78 -4.61
C LEU A 50 8.76 2.95 -5.91
N LEU A 51 8.55 4.06 -6.64
CA LEU A 51 9.29 4.40 -7.86
C LEU A 51 10.77 4.67 -7.58
N ALA A 52 11.08 5.34 -6.47
CA ALA A 52 12.45 5.65 -6.09
C ALA A 52 13.25 4.37 -5.77
N GLU A 53 12.62 3.39 -5.11
CA GLU A 53 13.27 2.13 -4.76
C GLU A 53 13.31 1.10 -5.90
N ASN A 54 12.31 1.07 -6.79
CA ASN A 54 12.23 0.08 -7.89
C ASN A 54 12.52 0.71 -9.26
N GLN A 55 13.81 0.98 -9.53
CA GLN A 55 14.22 1.57 -10.82
C GLN A 55 14.32 0.57 -11.99
N VAL A 56 14.39 -0.75 -11.74
CA VAL A 56 14.80 -1.72 -12.78
C VAL A 56 13.88 -2.96 -12.89
N GLY A 57 12.99 -3.23 -11.93
CA GLY A 57 12.27 -4.51 -11.83
C GLY A 57 10.74 -4.49 -11.92
N GLY A 58 10.12 -3.31 -12.04
CA GLY A 58 8.69 -3.15 -11.80
C GLY A 58 8.37 -3.10 -10.31
N ILE A 59 7.20 -2.55 -9.96
CA ILE A 59 6.78 -2.37 -8.56
C ILE A 59 5.97 -3.61 -8.15
N ARG A 60 6.35 -4.29 -7.08
CA ARG A 60 5.57 -5.39 -6.49
C ARG A 60 5.25 -5.05 -5.05
N ALA A 61 3.98 -4.90 -4.71
CA ALA A 61 3.57 -4.55 -3.35
C ALA A 61 2.31 -5.29 -2.90
N VAL A 62 2.30 -5.73 -1.64
CA VAL A 62 1.11 -6.09 -0.89
C VAL A 62 0.63 -4.83 -0.18
N VAL A 63 -0.65 -4.51 -0.32
CA VAL A 63 -1.28 -3.32 0.24
C VAL A 63 -2.40 -3.76 1.17
N HIS A 64 -2.24 -3.52 2.46
CA HIS A 64 -3.24 -3.85 3.47
C HIS A 64 -4.35 -2.80 3.47
N VAL A 65 -5.51 -3.13 2.89
CA VAL A 65 -6.64 -2.21 2.81
C VAL A 65 -7.47 -2.12 4.10
N SER A 66 -7.22 -3.00 5.08
CA SER A 66 -7.97 -3.05 6.36
C SER A 66 -7.86 -1.77 7.20
N GLY A 67 -6.84 -0.93 6.97
CA GLY A 67 -6.69 0.36 7.64
C GLY A 67 -7.47 1.50 6.97
N LEU A 68 -7.90 1.29 5.72
CA LEU A 68 -8.57 2.31 4.92
C LEU A 68 -10.05 2.38 5.23
N VAL A 69 -10.57 3.59 5.35
CA VAL A 69 -12.02 3.84 5.50
C VAL A 69 -12.65 4.39 4.23
N ASP A 70 -11.86 5.05 3.39
CA ASP A 70 -12.32 5.66 2.14
C ASP A 70 -11.16 5.78 1.15
N VAL A 71 -11.47 5.80 -0.15
CA VAL A 71 -10.50 6.00 -1.22
C VAL A 71 -11.01 7.09 -2.16
N CYS A 72 -10.18 8.09 -2.36
CA CYS A 72 -10.53 9.23 -3.21
C CYS A 72 -10.57 8.78 -4.68
N PRO A 73 -11.65 9.07 -5.44
CA PRO A 73 -11.84 8.54 -6.80
C PRO A 73 -10.74 8.96 -7.79
N GLY A 74 -10.07 10.08 -7.55
CA GLY A 74 -8.93 10.52 -8.36
C GLY A 74 -7.71 9.61 -8.27
N VAL A 75 -7.58 8.82 -7.20
CA VAL A 75 -6.49 7.85 -7.01
C VAL A 75 -6.59 6.74 -8.05
N ALA A 76 -7.77 6.15 -8.24
CA ALA A 76 -7.96 5.04 -9.19
C ALA A 76 -7.48 5.39 -10.61
N THR A 77 -7.86 6.57 -11.11
CA THR A 77 -7.43 7.07 -12.42
C THR A 77 -5.91 7.26 -12.53
N ARG A 78 -5.24 7.65 -11.45
CA ARG A 78 -3.77 7.79 -11.42
C ARG A 78 -3.06 6.44 -11.38
N VAL A 79 -3.63 5.46 -10.66
CA VAL A 79 -3.00 4.13 -10.57
C VAL A 79 -3.07 3.39 -11.91
N SER A 80 -4.14 3.54 -12.69
CA SER A 80 -4.23 2.91 -14.02
C SER A 80 -3.32 3.54 -15.07
N ALA A 81 -2.85 4.76 -14.83
CA ALA A 81 -1.79 5.37 -15.63
C ALA A 81 -0.39 4.84 -15.25
N ALA A 82 -0.27 4.03 -14.19
CA ALA A 82 0.99 3.43 -13.80
C ALA A 82 1.45 2.40 -14.85
N ARG A 83 2.77 2.18 -14.91
CA ARG A 83 3.39 1.29 -15.90
C ARG A 83 2.87 -0.14 -15.75
N THR A 84 2.83 -0.86 -16.86
CA THR A 84 2.47 -2.29 -16.98
C THR A 84 3.34 -3.26 -16.16
N SER A 85 4.43 -2.79 -15.55
CA SER A 85 5.31 -3.59 -14.70
C SER A 85 4.95 -3.51 -13.21
N THR A 86 3.87 -2.83 -12.85
CA THR A 86 3.39 -2.70 -11.46
C THR A 86 2.39 -3.79 -11.13
N ARG A 87 2.60 -4.53 -10.04
CA ARG A 87 1.67 -5.52 -9.49
C ARG A 87 1.38 -5.23 -8.02
N LEU A 88 0.10 -5.18 -7.68
CA LEU A 88 -0.39 -4.83 -6.36
C LEU A 88 -1.33 -5.93 -5.84
N ALA A 89 -1.03 -6.51 -4.69
CA ALA A 89 -1.94 -7.42 -4.00
C ALA A 89 -2.67 -6.65 -2.90
N LEU A 90 -3.97 -6.41 -3.06
CA LEU A 90 -4.80 -5.72 -2.07
C LEU A 90 -5.27 -6.75 -1.03
N LEU A 91 -4.67 -6.74 0.16
CA LEU A 91 -4.99 -7.65 1.25
C LEU A 91 -6.03 -7.02 2.17
N GLY A 92 -7.20 -7.66 2.30
CA GLY A 92 -8.26 -7.21 3.20
C GLY A 92 -9.13 -8.36 3.68
N GLN A 93 -9.77 -8.20 4.84
CA GLN A 93 -10.56 -9.27 5.47
C GLN A 93 -12.04 -8.89 5.62
N SER A 94 -12.36 -7.61 5.54
CA SER A 94 -13.71 -7.09 5.73
C SER A 94 -14.47 -6.94 4.42
N ARG A 95 -15.80 -7.01 4.51
CA ARG A 95 -16.67 -6.73 3.36
C ARG A 95 -16.50 -5.29 2.85
N VAL A 96 -16.22 -4.35 3.75
CA VAL A 96 -15.93 -2.94 3.43
C VAL A 96 -14.63 -2.86 2.63
N ASP A 97 -13.59 -3.55 3.06
CA ASP A 97 -12.31 -3.66 2.33
C ASP A 97 -12.51 -4.17 0.91
N ARG A 98 -13.37 -5.18 0.73
CA ARG A 98 -13.69 -5.72 -0.60
C ARG A 98 -14.38 -4.68 -1.50
N VAL A 99 -15.22 -3.82 -0.94
CA VAL A 99 -15.87 -2.73 -1.68
C VAL A 99 -14.86 -1.64 -2.04
N LEU A 100 -14.03 -1.21 -1.08
CA LEU A 100 -12.97 -0.22 -1.30
C LEU A 100 -11.95 -0.72 -2.32
N ALA A 101 -11.46 -1.96 -2.16
CA ALA A 101 -10.62 -2.63 -3.13
C ALA A 101 -11.32 -2.72 -4.48
N GLY A 102 -12.64 -3.01 -4.52
CA GLY A 102 -13.43 -2.99 -5.75
C GLY A 102 -13.41 -1.64 -6.47
N PHE A 103 -13.51 -0.52 -5.74
CA PHE A 103 -13.38 0.82 -6.32
C PHE A 103 -11.99 1.10 -6.89
N MET A 104 -10.93 0.65 -6.20
CA MET A 104 -9.56 0.77 -6.71
C MET A 104 -9.31 -0.17 -7.89
N MET A 105 -9.87 -1.37 -7.85
CA MET A 105 -9.72 -2.43 -8.84
C MET A 105 -10.51 -2.20 -10.12
N ALA A 106 -11.65 -1.49 -10.06
CA ALA A 106 -12.47 -1.25 -11.26
C ALA A 106 -11.66 -0.66 -12.42
N ASP A 107 -10.65 0.16 -12.09
CA ASP A 107 -9.72 0.75 -13.05
C ASP A 107 -8.46 -0.14 -13.25
N LEU A 108 -7.93 -0.74 -12.16
CA LEU A 108 -6.69 -1.53 -12.17
C LEU A 108 -6.78 -2.94 -12.73
N THR A 109 -7.93 -3.61 -12.59
CA THR A 109 -8.17 -4.97 -13.10
C THR A 109 -8.19 -4.99 -14.62
N ASN A 110 -8.63 -3.89 -15.27
CA ASN A 110 -8.53 -3.75 -16.72
C ASN A 110 -7.08 -3.72 -17.21
N ALA A 111 -6.14 -3.33 -16.35
CA ALA A 111 -4.71 -3.29 -16.64
C ALA A 111 -3.94 -4.52 -16.14
N GLY A 112 -4.60 -5.46 -15.45
CA GLY A 112 -3.95 -6.65 -14.85
C GLY A 112 -2.99 -6.33 -13.70
N LEU A 113 -3.04 -5.11 -13.16
CA LEU A 113 -2.03 -4.60 -12.22
C LEU A 113 -2.37 -4.87 -10.75
N ALA A 114 -3.59 -5.30 -10.44
CA ALA A 114 -4.00 -5.54 -9.07
C ALA A 114 -4.94 -6.73 -8.89
N ALA A 115 -4.78 -7.43 -7.77
CA ALA A 115 -5.67 -8.49 -7.31
C ALA A 115 -6.05 -8.27 -5.84
N TYR A 116 -7.33 -8.45 -5.51
CA TYR A 116 -7.79 -8.51 -4.13
C TYR A 116 -7.67 -9.94 -3.60
N VAL A 117 -7.05 -10.06 -2.45
CA VAL A 117 -6.75 -11.32 -1.77
C VAL A 117 -7.14 -11.20 -0.31
N THR A 118 -7.50 -12.33 0.28
CA THR A 118 -7.90 -12.39 1.70
C THR A 118 -6.80 -12.95 2.60
N ASP A 119 -5.80 -13.59 2.00
CA ASP A 119 -4.67 -14.20 2.68
C ASP A 119 -3.33 -13.69 2.13
N MET A 120 -2.31 -13.67 3.00
CA MET A 120 -0.96 -13.24 2.63
C MET A 120 -0.29 -14.24 1.68
N ASP A 121 -0.58 -15.54 1.80
CA ASP A 121 -0.04 -16.57 0.91
C ASP A 121 -0.58 -16.37 -0.52
N GLU A 122 -1.87 -16.05 -0.67
CA GLU A 122 -2.46 -15.67 -1.96
C GLU A 122 -1.82 -14.39 -2.53
N ALA A 123 -1.58 -13.40 -1.67
CA ALA A 123 -0.92 -12.15 -2.06
C ALA A 123 0.48 -12.41 -2.64
N LEU A 124 1.26 -13.23 -1.94
CA LEU A 124 2.60 -13.64 -2.34
C LEU A 124 2.58 -14.47 -3.62
N ALA A 125 1.64 -15.41 -3.75
CA ALA A 125 1.49 -16.23 -4.95
C ALA A 125 1.20 -15.36 -6.19
N TYR A 126 0.28 -14.41 -6.09
CA TYR A 126 -0.03 -13.47 -7.17
C TYR A 126 1.17 -12.61 -7.56
N LEU A 127 1.94 -12.14 -6.57
CA LEU A 127 3.12 -11.31 -6.81
C LEU A 127 4.35 -12.11 -7.24
N ALA A 128 4.42 -13.41 -6.98
CA ALA A 128 5.51 -14.29 -7.40
C ALA A 128 5.37 -14.73 -8.85
N ASP A 129 4.13 -14.89 -9.32
CA ASP A 129 3.85 -15.30 -10.69
C ASP A 129 4.38 -14.24 -11.70
N PRO A 130 5.20 -14.61 -12.69
CA PRO A 130 5.68 -13.68 -13.70
C PRO A 130 4.78 -13.61 -14.95
N GLU A 131 3.77 -14.49 -15.09
CA GLU A 131 3.01 -14.70 -16.34
C GLU A 131 1.52 -14.29 -16.28
N ASN A 132 1.01 -13.86 -15.12
CA ASN A 132 -0.33 -13.26 -14.98
C ASN A 132 -0.44 -11.82 -15.50
#